data_AF-A7SDF9-F1
#
_entry.id   AF-A7SDF9-F1
#
_cell.length_a   1.000
_cell.length_b   1.000
_cell.length_c   1.000
_cell.angle_alpha   90.00
_cell.angle_beta   90.00
_cell.angle_gamma   90.00
#
_symmetry.space_group_name_H-M   'P 1'
#
loop_
_entity.id
_entity.type
_entity.pdbx_description
1 polymer ?
#
loop_
_entity_poly.entity_id
_entity_poly.type
_entity_poly.pdbx_seq_one_letter_code
_entity_poly.pdbx_strand_id
1 'polypeptide(L)' 'TKPRRSFFSADQVNQLERVFAAQQYVSAKERAEIAETLNMTDDQVKIWFQNRRMKRKRK' A
#
# COMPACT_ATOMS: atom_id res chain seq x y z
N THR A 1 -19.23 -7.08 -9.29
CA THR A 1 -18.22 -6.38 -10.13
C THR A 1 -16.84 -6.92 -9.77
N LYS A 2 -16.16 -7.60 -10.71
CA LYS A 2 -14.81 -8.16 -10.49
C LYS A 2 -13.83 -6.99 -10.29
N PRO A 3 -12.97 -6.95 -9.25
CA PRO A 3 -12.03 -5.85 -9.10
C PRO A 3 -11.09 -5.82 -10.30
N ARG A 4 -10.98 -4.67 -10.97
CA ARG A 4 -9.92 -4.47 -11.97
C ARG A 4 -8.60 -4.67 -11.24
N ARG A 5 -7.74 -5.57 -11.72
CA ARG A 5 -6.37 -5.68 -11.23
C ARG A 5 -5.71 -4.32 -11.48
N SER A 6 -5.55 -3.55 -10.42
CA SER A 6 -4.83 -2.29 -10.43
C SER A 6 -3.34 -2.60 -10.44
N PHE A 7 -2.67 -2.29 -11.54
CA PHE A 7 -1.20 -2.20 -11.54
C PHE A 7 -0.82 -0.83 -10.98
N PHE A 8 -0.08 -0.82 -9.87
CA PHE A 8 0.47 0.42 -9.32
C PHE A 8 1.65 0.90 -10.19
N SER A 9 1.78 2.21 -10.38
CA SER A 9 2.94 2.79 -11.07
C SER A 9 4.22 2.56 -10.26
N ALA A 10 5.38 2.68 -10.91
CA ALA A 10 6.67 2.57 -10.24
C ALA A 10 6.80 3.59 -9.09
N ASP A 11 6.31 4.82 -9.30
CA ASP A 11 6.33 5.88 -8.30
C ASP A 11 5.44 5.57 -7.10
N GLN A 12 4.23 5.05 -7.34
CA GLN A 12 3.32 4.60 -6.28
C GLN A 12 3.99 3.50 -5.44
N VAL A 13 4.60 2.50 -6.08
CA VAL A 13 5.30 1.42 -5.38
C VAL A 13 6.50 1.96 -4.59
N ASN A 14 7.31 2.85 -5.17
CA ASN A 14 8.45 3.45 -4.49
C ASN A 14 8.03 4.21 -3.23
N GLN A 15 6.96 5.00 -3.30
CA GLN A 15 6.47 5.74 -2.14
C GLN A 15 5.89 4.79 -1.07
N LEU A 16 5.16 3.75 -1.46
CA LEU A 16 4.66 2.72 -0.54
C LEU A 16 5.81 1.97 0.15
N GLU A 17 6.88 1.61 -0.57
CA GLU A 17 8.08 0.97 0.00
C GLU A 17 8.81 1.92 0.97
N ARG A 18 8.90 3.22 0.66
CA ARG A 18 9.48 4.22 1.57
C ARG A 18 8.71 4.29 2.89
N VAL A 19 7.38 4.38 2.83
CA VAL A 19 6.54 4.37 4.03
C VAL A 19 6.69 3.05 4.78
N PHE A 20 6.67 1.91 4.07
CA PHE A 20 6.80 0.59 4.68
C PHE A 20 8.15 0.37 5.38
N ALA A 21 9.23 0.96 4.86
CA ALA A 21 10.55 0.91 5.47
C ALA A 21 10.59 1.65 6.81
N ALA A 22 9.85 2.77 6.93
CA ALA A 22 9.69 3.49 8.18
C ALA A 22 8.70 2.81 9.14
N GLN A 23 7.57 2.32 8.62
CA GLN A 23 6.47 1.78 9.41
C GLN A 23 5.73 0.67 8.66
N GLN A 24 5.73 -0.54 9.23
CA GLN A 24 5.16 -1.73 8.58
C GLN A 24 3.63 -1.88 8.77
N TYR A 25 3.07 -1.13 9.71
CA TYR A 25 1.67 -1.16 10.10
C TYR A 25 1.15 0.26 10.16
N VAL A 26 0.25 0.60 9.25
CA VAL A 26 -0.37 1.92 9.17
C VAL A 26 -1.80 1.86 9.72
N SER A 27 -2.15 2.85 10.53
CA SER A 27 -3.49 3.09 11.07
C SER A 27 -4.47 3.47 9.94
N ALA A 28 -5.77 3.51 10.24
CA ALA A 28 -6.78 3.92 9.27
C ALA A 28 -6.57 5.36 8.77
N LYS A 29 -6.14 6.26 9.66
CA LYS A 29 -5.84 7.66 9.31
C LYS A 29 -4.67 7.76 8.34
N GLU A 30 -3.54 7.12 8.66
CA GLU A 30 -2.35 7.15 7.81
C GLU A 30 -2.61 6.50 6.44
N ARG A 31 -3.41 5.43 6.40
CA ARG A 31 -3.81 4.83 5.12
C ARG A 31 -4.62 5.78 4.25
N ALA A 32 -5.57 6.52 4.85
CA ALA A 32 -6.36 7.51 4.12
C ALA A 32 -5.47 8.62 3.54
N GLU A 33 -4.50 9.11 4.31
CA GLU A 33 -3.54 10.14 3.86
C GLU A 33 -2.64 9.61 2.71
N ILE A 34 -2.15 8.38 2.81
CA ILE A 34 -1.36 7.74 1.75
C ILE A 34 -2.21 7.52 0.50
N ALA A 35 -3.46 7.09 0.67
CA ALA A 35 -4.40 6.85 -0.41
C ALA A 35 -4.68 8.14 -1.20
N GLU A 36 -4.95 9.24 -0.49
CA GLU A 36 -5.13 10.57 -1.10
C GLU A 36 -3.87 11.03 -1.83
N THR A 37 -2.71 10.92 -1.19
CA THR A 37 -1.41 11.34 -1.76
C THR A 37 -1.06 10.56 -3.04
N LEU A 38 -1.36 9.27 -3.08
CA LEU A 38 -1.01 8.38 -4.20
C LEU A 38 -2.12 8.20 -5.22
N ASN A 39 -3.26 8.88 -5.05
CA ASN A 39 -4.48 8.69 -5.84
C ASN A 39 -4.88 7.19 -5.91
N MET A 40 -4.92 6.56 -4.74
CA MET A 40 -5.30 5.17 -4.51
C MET A 40 -6.51 5.12 -3.56
N THR A 41 -7.12 3.95 -3.41
CA THR A 41 -8.15 3.74 -2.37
C THR A 41 -7.54 3.23 -1.06
N ASP A 42 -8.20 3.48 0.09
CA ASP A 42 -7.76 2.93 1.40
C ASP A 42 -7.57 1.40 1.32
N ASP A 43 -8.50 0.70 0.65
CA ASP A 43 -8.42 -0.75 0.48
C ASP A 43 -7.20 -1.18 -0.34
N GLN A 44 -6.81 -0.43 -1.38
CA GLN A 44 -5.60 -0.74 -2.16
C GLN A 44 -4.35 -0.60 -1.30
N VAL A 45 -4.25 0.48 -0.51
CA VAL A 45 -3.15 0.69 0.43
C VAL A 45 -3.13 -0.43 1.48
N LYS A 46 -4.27 -0.75 2.09
CA LYS A 46 -4.42 -1.85 3.05
C LYS A 46 -3.95 -3.19 2.49
N ILE A 47 -4.42 -3.58 1.29
CA ILE A 47 -4.04 -4.83 0.63
C ILE A 47 -2.55 -4.83 0.29
N TRP A 48 -2.00 -3.71 -0.19
CA TRP A 48 -0.57 -3.62 -0.49
C TRP A 48 0.27 -3.84 0.78
N PHE A 49 -0.05 -3.17 1.89
CA PHE A 49 0.66 -3.35 3.16
C PHE A 49 0.54 -4.78 3.71
N GLN A 50 -0.64 -5.41 3.58
CA GLN A 50 -0.82 -6.83 3.94
C GLN A 50 0.08 -7.75 3.10
N ASN A 51 0.03 -7.62 1.78
CA ASN A 51 0.84 -8.42 0.86
C ASN A 51 2.33 -8.17 1.07
N ARG A 52 2.73 -6.93 1.35
CA ARG A 52 4.12 -6.57 1.58
C ARG A 52 4.70 -7.21 2.84
N ARG A 53 3.92 -7.29 3.92
CA ARG A 53 4.29 -8.04 5.15
C ARG A 53 4.42 -9.53 4.88
N MET A 54 3.48 -10.12 4.13
CA MET A 54 3.56 -11.53 3.74
C MET A 54 4.82 -11.81 2.92
N LYS A 55 5.18 -10.92 1.99
CA LYS A 55 6.43 -11.02 1.21
C LYS A 55 7.67 -10.92 2.10
N ARG A 56 7.68 -10.08 3.15
CA ARG A 56 8.79 -9.99 4.12
C ARG A 56 8.92 -11.28 4.95
N LYS A 57 7.80 -11.89 5.37
CA LYS A 57 7.79 -13.12 6.18
C LYS A 57 8.19 -14.38 5.39
N ARG A 58 8.02 -14.35 4.07
CA ARG A 58 8.40 -15.46 3.16
C ARG A 58 9.85 -15.38 2.67
N LYS A 59 10.54 -14.27 2.96
CA LYS A 59 12.01 -14.18 2.87
C LYS A 59 12.60 -14.61 4.19
#